data_AF-A0A4R9C0I5-F1
#
_entry.id   AF-A0A4R9C0I5-F1
#
_cell.length_a   1.000
_cell.length_b   1.000
_cell.length_c   1.000
_cell.angle_alpha   90.00
_cell.angle_beta   90.00
_cell.angle_gamma   90.00
#
_symmetry.space_group_name_H-M   'P 1'
#
loop_
_entity.id
_entity.type
_entity.pdbx_description
1 polymer ?
#
loop_
_entity_poly.entity_id
_entity_poly.type
_entity_poly.pdbx_seq_one_letter_code
_entity_poly.pdbx_strand_id
1 'polypeptide(L)'
;MKKIFYSIFRIILIYLLLNMLFNILIHQENMKMNMSEFINYGFNSIYAFDMFGNHRLDFIKFLISLSLFILVEFDLIVFISDCSQGFKEIIKYHSKNKFNYILKLFLLFKRYILNILIYWIILFAFSVLLINKVAFYNFNDVINLIVFIFINVFLSYVFTIYSKNSLTAILLFVSKIFIFNIFFGNIIILGLVLVLLIFAYLFVGRIGESI
;
A
#
# COMPACT_ATOMS: atom_id res chain seq x y z
N MET A 1 -22.85 13.15 10.82
CA MET A 1 -22.39 13.61 9.48
C MET A 1 -21.08 12.97 9.03
N LYS A 2 -19.97 13.05 9.78
CA LYS A 2 -18.66 12.47 9.36
C LYS A 2 -18.73 10.99 8.94
N LYS A 3 -19.39 10.13 9.73
CA LYS A 3 -19.58 8.71 9.39
C LYS A 3 -20.31 8.48 8.07
N ILE A 4 -21.34 9.27 7.79
CA ILE A 4 -22.11 9.19 6.53
C ILE A 4 -21.23 9.62 5.36
N PHE A 5 -20.47 10.70 5.52
CA PHE A 5 -19.50 11.16 4.51
C PHE A 5 -18.45 10.10 4.19
N TYR A 6 -17.87 9.45 5.21
CA TYR A 6 -16.90 8.36 5.03
C TYR A 6 -17.52 7.15 4.31
N SER A 7 -18.75 6.77 4.64
CA SER A 7 -19.46 5.70 3.94
C SER A 7 -19.73 6.04 2.48
N ILE A 8 -20.19 7.26 2.18
CA ILE A 8 -20.43 7.73 0.80
C ILE A 8 -19.12 7.73 0.01
N PHE A 9 -18.04 8.28 0.59
CA PHE A 9 -16.74 8.31 -0.07
C PHE A 9 -16.22 6.90 -0.37
N ARG A 10 -16.38 5.97 0.57
CA ARG A 10 -16.00 4.57 0.38
C ARG A 10 -16.81 3.89 -0.74
N ILE A 11 -18.11 4.16 -0.82
CA ILE A 11 -18.96 3.67 -1.92
C ILE A 11 -18.50 4.23 -3.26
N ILE A 12 -18.16 5.52 -3.33
CA ILE A 12 -17.63 6.15 -4.55
C ILE A 12 -16.32 5.47 -4.99
N LEU A 13 -15.40 5.23 -4.05
CA LEU A 13 -14.14 4.53 -4.35
C LEU A 13 -14.38 3.10 -4.87
N ILE A 14 -15.30 2.35 -4.25
CA ILE A 14 -15.66 0.99 -4.70
C ILE A 14 -16.29 1.05 -6.10
N TYR A 15 -17.16 2.02 -6.37
CA TYR A 15 -17.79 2.18 -7.68
C TYR A 15 -16.76 2.48 -8.77
N LEU A 16 -15.83 3.41 -8.52
CA LEU A 16 -14.74 3.72 -9.45
C LEU A 16 -13.89 2.47 -9.74
N LEU A 17 -13.56 1.70 -8.71
CA LEU A 17 -12.81 0.45 -8.83
C LEU A 17 -13.57 -0.58 -9.68
N LEU A 18 -14.86 -0.79 -9.42
CA LEU A 18 -15.69 -1.72 -10.18
C LEU A 18 -15.82 -1.31 -11.65
N ASN A 19 -16.11 -0.03 -11.92
CA ASN A 19 -16.27 0.48 -13.28
C ASN A 19 -15.00 0.26 -14.12
N MET A 20 -13.83 0.41 -13.49
CA MET A 20 -12.53 0.18 -14.11
C MET A 20 -12.25 -1.31 -14.34
N LEU A 21 -12.55 -2.17 -13.35
CA LEU A 21 -12.44 -3.63 -13.52
C LEU A 21 -13.33 -4.12 -14.67
N PHE A 22 -14.55 -3.60 -14.79
CA PHE A 22 -15.46 -3.89 -15.90
C PHE A 22 -14.86 -3.47 -17.25
N ASN A 23 -14.28 -2.26 -17.36
CA ASN A 23 -13.63 -1.83 -18.59
C ASN A 23 -12.45 -2.73 -19.00
N ILE A 24 -11.62 -3.16 -18.03
CA ILE A 24 -10.51 -4.09 -18.28
C ILE A 24 -11.05 -5.46 -18.72
N LEU A 25 -12.13 -5.94 -18.10
CA LEU A 25 -12.77 -7.21 -18.45
C LEU A 25 -13.32 -7.22 -19.88
N ILE A 26 -14.01 -6.14 -20.27
CA ILE A 26 -14.68 -6.00 -21.58
C ILE A 26 -13.67 -5.79 -22.71
N HIS A 27 -12.53 -5.12 -22.48
CA HIS A 27 -11.57 -4.82 -23.56
C HIS A 27 -10.42 -5.84 -23.73
N GLN A 28 -10.26 -6.80 -22.81
CA GLN A 28 -9.15 -7.76 -22.85
C GLN A 28 -9.61 -9.22 -22.99
N GLU A 29 -10.62 -9.51 -23.82
CA GLU A 29 -11.34 -10.81 -23.85
C GLU A 29 -10.43 -12.06 -23.95
N ASN A 30 -9.21 -11.97 -24.50
CA ASN A 30 -8.40 -13.15 -24.85
C ASN A 30 -7.04 -13.32 -24.15
N MET A 31 -6.64 -12.42 -23.24
CA MET A 31 -5.31 -12.51 -22.60
C MET A 31 -5.42 -13.04 -21.15
N LYS A 32 -4.86 -14.22 -20.89
CA LYS A 32 -4.52 -14.64 -19.52
C LYS A 32 -3.17 -14.03 -19.15
N MET A 33 -3.14 -13.34 -18.02
CA MET A 33 -1.98 -12.64 -17.49
C MET A 33 -1.40 -13.42 -16.30
N ASN A 34 -0.07 -13.47 -16.21
CA ASN A 34 0.57 -14.02 -15.03
C ASN A 34 0.33 -13.10 -13.81
N MET A 35 0.16 -13.65 -12.62
CA MET A 35 0.03 -12.89 -11.37
C MET A 35 1.18 -11.89 -11.16
N SER A 36 2.43 -12.25 -11.49
CA SER A 36 3.56 -11.31 -11.39
C SER A 36 3.43 -10.13 -12.35
N GLU A 37 3.03 -10.39 -13.59
CA GLU A 37 2.72 -9.35 -14.57
C GLU A 37 1.53 -8.51 -14.13
N PHE A 38 0.50 -9.13 -13.54
CA PHE A 38 -0.67 -8.45 -13.01
C PHE A 38 -0.32 -7.52 -11.84
N ILE A 39 0.59 -7.92 -10.95
CA ILE A 39 1.11 -7.03 -9.90
C ILE A 39 1.86 -5.85 -10.51
N ASN A 40 2.78 -6.13 -11.44
CA ASN A 40 3.68 -5.12 -12.01
C ASN A 40 2.95 -4.13 -12.91
N TYR A 41 2.06 -4.62 -13.76
CA TYR A 41 1.36 -3.81 -14.74
C TYR A 41 -0.02 -3.39 -14.26
N GLY A 42 -0.70 -4.17 -13.42
CA GLY A 42 -2.01 -3.80 -12.89
C GLY A 42 -1.91 -2.78 -11.75
N PHE A 43 -1.13 -3.07 -10.71
CA PHE A 43 -1.09 -2.25 -9.49
C PHE A 43 0.10 -1.28 -9.42
N ASN A 44 1.29 -1.72 -9.85
CA ASN A 44 2.53 -0.96 -9.67
C ASN A 44 2.80 0.08 -10.75
N SER A 45 2.16 -0.04 -11.91
CA SER A 45 2.41 0.86 -13.04
C SER A 45 1.26 1.85 -13.23
N ILE A 46 1.59 3.13 -13.38
CA ILE A 46 0.68 4.18 -13.84
C ILE A 46 0.71 4.34 -15.37
N TYR A 47 1.50 3.49 -16.04
CA TYR A 47 1.70 3.53 -17.48
C TYR A 47 0.82 2.49 -18.18
N ALA A 48 0.19 2.88 -19.29
CA ALA A 48 -0.37 1.96 -20.26
C ALA A 48 0.68 1.57 -21.31
N PHE A 49 0.51 0.39 -21.90
CA PHE A 49 1.32 -0.08 -23.04
C PHE A 49 0.60 0.27 -24.33
N ASP A 50 1.28 0.95 -25.25
CA ASP A 50 0.80 1.01 -26.63
C ASP A 50 1.11 -0.30 -27.38
N MET A 51 0.55 -0.45 -28.57
CA MET A 51 0.75 -1.65 -29.39
C MET A 51 2.20 -1.90 -29.80
N PHE A 52 3.09 -0.91 -29.61
CA PHE A 52 4.52 -0.99 -29.89
C PHE A 52 5.35 -1.19 -28.61
N GLY A 53 4.70 -1.42 -27.48
CA GLY A 53 5.34 -1.63 -26.19
C GLY A 53 5.82 -0.36 -25.48
N ASN A 54 5.49 0.83 -26.00
CA ASN A 54 5.91 2.08 -25.35
C ASN A 54 5.05 2.36 -24.12
N HIS A 55 5.71 2.83 -23.07
CA HIS A 55 5.05 3.28 -21.85
C HIS A 55 4.48 4.69 -22.02
N ARG A 56 3.17 4.85 -21.82
CA ARG A 56 2.52 6.16 -21.77
C ARG A 56 1.84 6.34 -20.43
N LEU A 57 2.04 7.49 -19.79
CA LEU A 57 1.30 7.83 -18.57
C LEU A 57 -0.18 7.80 -18.89
N ASP A 58 -0.92 6.97 -18.17
CA ASP A 58 -2.35 6.86 -18.31
C ASP A 58 -2.98 7.46 -17.06
N PHE A 59 -3.61 8.63 -17.24
CA PHE A 59 -4.26 9.35 -16.16
C PHE A 59 -5.41 8.55 -15.53
N ILE A 60 -6.13 7.78 -16.34
CA ILE A 60 -7.20 6.90 -15.86
C ILE A 60 -6.57 5.84 -14.97
N LYS A 61 -5.51 5.18 -15.43
CA LYS A 61 -4.78 4.18 -14.64
C LYS A 61 -4.18 4.72 -13.35
N PHE A 62 -3.65 5.95 -13.38
CA PHE A 62 -3.19 6.66 -12.19
C PHE A 62 -4.30 6.84 -11.16
N LEU A 63 -5.49 7.31 -11.59
CA LEU A 63 -6.65 7.44 -10.70
C LEU A 63 -7.12 6.10 -10.14
N ILE A 64 -7.06 5.00 -10.92
CA ILE A 64 -7.36 3.65 -10.43
C ILE A 64 -6.43 3.29 -9.29
N SER A 65 -5.12 3.34 -9.56
CA SER A 65 -4.10 2.96 -8.59
C SER A 65 -4.28 3.76 -7.31
N LEU A 66 -4.45 5.07 -7.44
CA LEU A 66 -4.67 5.96 -6.30
C LEU A 66 -5.96 5.63 -5.51
N SER A 67 -7.06 5.37 -6.20
CA SER A 67 -8.32 4.98 -5.56
C SER A 67 -8.21 3.65 -4.79
N LEU A 68 -7.47 2.68 -5.34
CA LEU A 68 -7.22 1.38 -4.72
C LEU A 68 -6.43 1.51 -3.43
N PHE A 69 -5.30 2.22 -3.47
CA PHE A 69 -4.45 2.42 -2.30
C PHE A 69 -5.21 3.16 -1.19
N ILE A 70 -5.97 4.21 -1.55
CA ILE A 70 -6.80 4.93 -0.59
C ILE A 70 -7.88 4.02 0.01
N LEU A 71 -8.55 3.20 -0.79
CA LEU A 71 -9.61 2.31 -0.31
C LEU A 71 -9.08 1.28 0.70
N VAL A 72 -7.93 0.68 0.40
CA VAL A 72 -7.29 -0.33 1.26
C VAL A 72 -6.84 0.29 2.60
N GLU A 73 -6.36 1.53 2.56
CA GLU A 73 -5.76 2.19 3.71
C GLU A 73 -6.70 3.19 4.40
N PHE A 74 -7.94 3.28 3.95
CA PHE A 74 -8.90 4.32 4.35
C PHE A 74 -9.06 4.43 5.86
N ASP A 75 -9.26 3.31 6.55
CA ASP A 75 -9.44 3.29 8.00
C ASP A 75 -8.19 3.80 8.73
N LEU A 76 -7.00 3.49 8.20
CA LEU A 76 -5.72 3.93 8.76
C LEU A 76 -5.50 5.42 8.51
N ILE A 77 -5.86 5.92 7.32
CA ILE A 77 -5.83 7.35 6.96
C ILE A 77 -6.73 8.15 7.91
N VAL A 78 -7.98 7.71 8.11
CA VAL A 78 -8.94 8.36 9.01
C VAL A 78 -8.46 8.35 10.45
N PHE A 79 -7.91 7.22 10.92
CA PHE A 79 -7.38 7.16 12.28
C PHE A 79 -6.18 8.11 12.47
N ILE A 80 -5.30 8.18 11.48
CA ILE A 80 -4.18 9.12 11.52
C ILE A 80 -4.67 10.56 11.52
N SER A 81 -5.67 10.89 10.70
CA SER A 81 -6.20 12.24 10.59
C SER A 81 -6.90 12.70 11.85
N ASP A 82 -7.64 11.80 12.51
CA ASP A 82 -8.52 12.17 13.61
C ASP A 82 -7.78 12.24 14.96
N CYS A 83 -6.82 11.35 15.26
CA CYS A 83 -6.30 11.24 16.63
C CYS A 83 -4.80 10.93 16.78
N SER A 84 -4.05 10.64 15.71
CA SER A 84 -2.72 10.03 15.90
C SER A 84 -1.66 10.93 16.54
N GLN A 85 -1.76 12.25 16.41
CA GLN A 85 -0.74 13.16 16.93
C GLN A 85 -0.73 13.16 18.47
N GLY A 86 -1.90 13.34 19.10
CA GLY A 86 -2.03 13.27 20.56
C GLY A 86 -1.66 11.89 21.13
N PHE A 87 -2.08 10.81 20.46
CA PHE A 87 -1.69 9.45 20.89
C PHE A 87 -0.19 9.19 20.77
N LYS A 88 0.48 9.68 19.72
CA LYS A 88 1.93 9.55 19.56
C LYS A 88 2.67 10.29 20.66
N GLU A 89 2.23 11.48 21.04
CA GLU A 89 2.81 12.24 22.15
C GLU A 89 2.66 11.50 23.47
N ILE A 90 1.45 11.04 23.81
CA ILE A 90 1.20 10.24 25.02
C ILE A 90 2.10 9.01 25.05
N ILE A 91 2.16 8.25 23.96
CA ILE A 91 3.01 7.05 23.87
C ILE A 91 4.49 7.43 24.03
N LYS A 92 4.95 8.53 23.43
CA LYS A 92 6.33 9.03 23.56
C LYS A 92 6.69 9.30 25.02
N TYR A 93 5.85 10.04 25.75
CA TYR A 93 6.10 10.36 27.16
C TYR A 93 6.06 9.13 28.08
N HIS A 94 5.28 8.10 27.74
CA HIS A 94 5.24 6.85 28.49
C HIS A 94 6.22 5.77 27.99
N SER A 95 7.14 6.11 27.07
CA SER A 95 8.10 5.16 26.51
C SER A 95 9.48 5.37 27.12
N LYS A 96 10.07 4.29 27.64
CA LYS A 96 11.39 4.33 28.27
C LYS A 96 12.55 4.51 27.27
N ASN A 97 12.37 4.04 26.05
CA ASN A 97 13.35 4.11 24.97
C ASN A 97 12.68 4.05 23.59
N LYS A 98 13.46 4.28 22.54
CA LYS A 98 12.99 4.30 21.14
C LYS A 98 12.31 3.00 20.70
N PHE A 99 12.78 1.85 21.19
CA PHE A 99 12.21 0.55 20.87
C PHE A 99 10.83 0.33 21.50
N ASN A 100 10.67 0.68 22.79
CA ASN A 100 9.40 0.60 23.49
C ASN A 100 8.35 1.54 22.88
N TYR A 101 8.78 2.71 22.40
CA TYR A 101 7.93 3.62 21.63
C TYR A 101 7.38 2.96 20.35
N ILE A 102 8.25 2.33 19.55
CA ILE A 102 7.87 1.64 18.32
C ILE A 102 6.90 0.49 18.62
N LEU A 103 7.15 -0.31 19.66
CA LEU A 103 6.26 -1.41 20.05
C LEU A 103 4.86 -0.94 20.46
N LYS A 104 4.78 0.12 21.27
CA LYS A 104 3.49 0.68 21.71
C LYS A 104 2.72 1.28 20.54
N LEU A 105 3.41 1.94 19.60
CA LEU A 105 2.78 2.37 18.36
C LEU A 105 2.28 1.19 17.54
N PHE A 106 3.07 0.13 17.37
CA PHE A 106 2.62 -1.07 16.67
C PHE A 106 1.32 -1.63 17.24
N LEU A 107 1.21 -1.73 18.57
CA LEU A 107 0.01 -2.18 19.24
C LEU A 107 -1.20 -1.28 18.96
N LEU A 108 -1.01 0.04 18.95
CA LEU A 108 -2.06 1.01 18.62
C LEU A 108 -2.60 0.82 17.20
N PHE A 109 -1.70 0.61 16.24
CA PHE A 109 -2.06 0.50 14.82
C PHE A 109 -2.36 -0.93 14.35
N LYS A 110 -2.11 -1.94 15.19
CA LYS A 110 -2.24 -3.37 14.84
C LYS A 110 -3.55 -3.70 14.14
N ARG A 111 -4.68 -3.20 14.65
CA ARG A 111 -6.00 -3.43 14.06
C ARG A 111 -6.09 -2.92 12.62
N TYR A 112 -5.59 -1.72 12.36
CA TYR A 112 -5.64 -1.11 11.03
C TYR A 112 -4.68 -1.80 10.07
N ILE A 113 -3.50 -2.22 10.54
CA ILE A 113 -2.52 -3.00 9.78
C ILE A 113 -3.11 -4.36 9.37
N LEU A 114 -3.81 -5.04 10.28
CA LEU A 114 -4.51 -6.29 9.97
C LEU A 114 -5.62 -6.09 8.94
N ASN A 115 -6.39 -5.00 9.06
CA ASN A 115 -7.41 -4.66 8.07
C ASN A 115 -6.80 -4.46 6.68
N ILE A 116 -5.70 -3.71 6.57
CA ILE A 116 -4.98 -3.51 5.30
C ILE A 116 -4.58 -4.84 4.68
N LEU A 117 -4.01 -5.75 5.49
CA LEU A 117 -3.62 -7.08 5.04
C LEU A 117 -4.82 -7.87 4.50
N ILE A 118 -5.94 -7.87 5.24
CA ILE A 118 -7.19 -8.55 4.83
C ILE A 118 -7.73 -7.95 3.52
N TYR A 119 -7.76 -6.62 3.37
CA TYR A 119 -8.22 -5.98 2.14
C TYR A 119 -7.37 -6.37 0.94
N TRP A 120 -6.04 -6.40 1.07
CA TRP A 120 -5.16 -6.88 -0.01
C TRP A 120 -5.48 -8.32 -0.40
N ILE A 121 -5.64 -9.22 0.58
CA ILE A 121 -6.01 -10.62 0.32
C ILE A 121 -7.34 -10.70 -0.43
N ILE A 122 -8.37 -9.99 0.02
CA ILE A 122 -9.69 -9.97 -0.62
C ILE A 122 -9.59 -9.45 -2.05
N LEU A 123 -8.83 -8.37 -2.26
CA LEU A 123 -8.68 -7.75 -3.57
C LEU A 123 -8.00 -8.70 -4.57
N PHE A 124 -6.94 -9.38 -4.13
CA PHE A 124 -6.29 -10.40 -4.96
C PHE A 124 -7.18 -11.62 -5.20
N ALA A 125 -7.85 -12.13 -4.18
CA ALA A 125 -8.81 -13.22 -4.35
C ALA A 125 -9.92 -12.85 -5.35
N PHE A 126 -10.45 -11.63 -5.26
CA PHE A 126 -11.44 -11.10 -6.20
C PHE A 126 -10.89 -11.04 -7.62
N SER A 127 -9.65 -10.55 -7.79
CA SER A 127 -9.00 -10.48 -9.11
C SER A 127 -8.74 -11.85 -9.73
N VAL A 128 -8.39 -12.86 -8.93
CA VAL A 128 -8.14 -14.23 -9.41
C VAL A 128 -9.47 -14.92 -9.75
N LEU A 129 -10.46 -14.83 -8.87
CA LEU A 129 -11.72 -15.59 -8.97
C LEU A 129 -12.69 -15.03 -10.01
N LEU A 130 -12.91 -13.71 -10.04
CA LEU A 130 -13.94 -13.11 -10.90
C LEU A 130 -13.41 -12.75 -12.29
N ILE A 131 -12.14 -12.40 -12.39
CA ILE A 131 -11.57 -12.03 -13.69
C ILE A 131 -11.20 -13.29 -14.46
N ASN A 132 -10.87 -14.42 -13.79
CA ASN A 132 -10.42 -15.68 -14.39
C ASN A 132 -9.30 -15.52 -15.46
N LYS A 133 -8.68 -14.34 -15.49
CA LYS A 133 -7.60 -13.94 -16.39
C LYS A 133 -6.27 -13.86 -15.66
N VAL A 134 -6.25 -13.94 -14.33
CA VAL A 134 -5.02 -13.95 -13.53
C VAL A 134 -4.79 -15.35 -13.00
N ALA A 135 -3.66 -15.96 -13.36
CA ALA A 135 -3.30 -17.29 -12.92
C ALA A 135 -1.93 -17.31 -12.25
N PHE A 136 -1.75 -18.24 -11.31
CA PHE A 136 -0.45 -18.58 -10.75
C PHE A 136 0.17 -19.64 -11.64
N TYR A 137 1.25 -19.29 -12.34
CA TYR A 137 1.96 -20.23 -13.21
C TYR A 137 3.12 -20.88 -12.47
N ASN A 138 3.82 -20.11 -11.61
CA ASN A 138 5.02 -20.55 -10.91
C ASN A 138 4.97 -20.22 -9.42
N PHE A 139 5.77 -20.94 -8.62
CA PHE A 139 5.98 -20.61 -7.20
C PHE A 139 6.50 -19.18 -6.99
N ASN A 140 7.26 -18.67 -7.97
CA ASN A 140 7.76 -17.29 -7.95
C ASN A 140 6.63 -16.25 -7.94
N ASP A 141 5.48 -16.57 -8.54
CA ASP A 141 4.32 -15.68 -8.54
C ASP A 141 3.69 -15.55 -7.15
N VAL A 142 3.68 -16.65 -6.39
CA VAL A 142 3.25 -16.68 -4.98
C VAL A 142 4.22 -15.87 -4.12
N ILE A 143 5.54 -16.03 -4.32
CA ILE A 143 6.55 -15.22 -3.63
C ILE A 143 6.35 -13.74 -3.93
N ASN A 144 6.20 -13.35 -5.20
CA ASN A 144 6.00 -11.96 -5.59
C ASN A 144 4.76 -11.34 -4.96
N LEU A 145 3.66 -12.10 -4.86
CA LEU A 145 2.45 -11.69 -4.16
C LEU A 145 2.72 -11.47 -2.66
N ILE A 146 3.36 -12.42 -1.99
CA ILE A 146 3.68 -12.33 -0.56
C ILE A 146 4.56 -11.11 -0.29
N VAL A 147 5.62 -10.92 -1.08
CA VAL A 147 6.55 -9.78 -0.94
C VAL A 147 5.81 -8.47 -1.22
N PHE A 148 4.93 -8.44 -2.23
CA PHE A 148 4.12 -7.25 -2.53
C PHE A 148 3.22 -6.86 -1.36
N ILE A 149 2.47 -7.81 -0.78
CA ILE A 149 1.61 -7.55 0.39
C ILE A 149 2.47 -7.11 1.58
N PHE A 150 3.58 -7.80 1.83
CA PHE A 150 4.47 -7.48 2.94
C PHE A 150 5.00 -6.05 2.85
N ILE A 151 5.53 -5.65 1.69
CA ILE A 151 6.04 -4.29 1.45
C ILE A 151 4.92 -3.27 1.62
N ASN A 152 3.72 -3.57 1.11
CA ASN A 152 2.59 -2.68 1.25
C ASN A 152 2.25 -2.41 2.71
N VAL A 153 2.05 -3.46 3.50
CA VAL A 153 1.76 -3.36 4.93
C VAL A 153 2.91 -2.66 5.66
N PHE A 154 4.14 -2.99 5.29
CA PHE A 154 5.35 -2.44 5.88
C PHE A 154 5.46 -0.92 5.64
N LEU A 155 5.26 -0.45 4.42
CA LEU A 155 5.26 0.98 4.08
C LEU A 155 4.16 1.74 4.83
N SER A 156 2.96 1.18 4.92
CA SER A 156 1.87 1.78 5.70
C SER A 156 2.30 1.97 7.16
N TYR A 157 2.98 0.98 7.74
CA TYR A 157 3.50 1.06 9.10
C TYR A 157 4.60 2.13 9.25
N VAL A 158 5.55 2.19 8.32
CA VAL A 158 6.61 3.22 8.32
C VAL A 158 6.00 4.61 8.25
N PHE A 159 5.10 4.86 7.31
CA PHE A 159 4.45 6.16 7.17
C PHE A 159 3.63 6.55 8.40
N THR A 160 3.05 5.56 9.07
CA THR A 160 2.38 5.76 10.33
C THR A 160 3.35 6.23 11.42
N ILE A 161 4.57 5.70 11.50
CA ILE A 161 5.55 6.16 12.49
C ILE A 161 6.03 7.58 12.19
N TYR A 162 6.34 7.87 10.92
CA TYR A 162 6.97 9.13 10.52
C TYR A 162 6.01 10.31 10.32
N SER A 163 4.72 10.03 10.09
CA SER A 163 3.72 11.09 9.98
C SER A 163 3.61 11.87 11.29
N LYS A 164 3.91 13.16 11.25
CA LYS A 164 3.73 14.04 12.42
C LYS A 164 2.29 14.52 12.52
N ASN A 165 1.73 14.88 11.37
CA ASN A 165 0.38 15.44 11.24
C ASN A 165 -0.40 14.69 10.13
N SER A 166 -1.72 14.87 10.11
CA SER A 166 -2.63 14.29 9.12
C SER A 166 -2.18 14.52 7.67
N LEU A 167 -1.78 15.75 7.33
CA LEU A 167 -1.31 16.13 6.01
C LEU A 167 -0.06 15.35 5.59
N THR A 168 0.92 15.21 6.50
CA THR A 168 2.14 14.43 6.23
C THR A 168 1.84 12.96 5.99
N ALA A 169 0.83 12.42 6.66
CA ALA A 169 0.41 11.03 6.44
C ALA A 169 -0.19 10.84 5.05
N ILE A 170 -1.09 11.72 4.64
CA ILE A 170 -1.73 11.67 3.31
C ILE A 170 -0.66 11.79 2.20
N LEU A 171 0.29 12.72 2.35
CA LEU A 171 1.38 12.87 1.38
C LEU A 171 2.27 11.63 1.29
N LEU A 172 2.57 10.99 2.43
CA LEU A 172 3.33 9.74 2.45
C LEU A 172 2.54 8.57 1.83
N PHE A 173 1.22 8.55 1.99
CA PHE A 173 0.38 7.57 1.31
C PHE A 173 0.36 7.74 -0.20
N VAL A 174 0.25 8.98 -0.69
CA VAL A 174 0.30 9.27 -2.13
C VAL A 174 1.69 8.94 -2.70
N SER A 175 2.77 9.22 -1.95
CA SER A 175 4.13 8.89 -2.39
C SER A 175 4.37 7.38 -2.54
N LYS A 176 3.60 6.54 -1.83
CA LYS A 176 3.65 5.07 -1.96
C LYS A 176 3.50 4.60 -3.40
N ILE A 177 2.58 5.20 -4.15
CA ILE A 177 2.34 4.88 -5.57
C ILE A 177 3.59 5.16 -6.39
N PHE A 178 4.24 6.29 -6.16
CA PHE A 178 5.47 6.66 -6.86
C PHE A 178 6.65 5.75 -6.49
N ILE A 179 6.75 5.32 -5.23
CA ILE A 179 7.77 4.35 -4.80
C ILE A 179 7.63 3.04 -5.57
N PHE A 180 6.42 2.50 -5.73
CA PHE A 180 6.24 1.28 -6.53
C PHE A 180 6.53 1.48 -8.02
N ASN A 181 6.22 2.66 -8.57
CA ASN A 181 6.49 2.98 -9.97
C ASN A 181 8.00 3.11 -10.27
N ILE A 182 8.78 3.73 -9.39
CA ILE A 182 10.23 3.93 -9.60
C ILE A 182 10.96 2.58 -9.76
N PHE A 183 10.50 1.55 -9.06
CA PHE A 183 11.16 0.25 -9.04
C PHE A 183 10.63 -0.72 -10.12
N PHE A 184 9.71 -0.29 -11.00
CA PHE A 184 9.26 -0.99 -12.22
C PHE A 184 9.21 -2.54 -12.11
N GLY A 185 8.61 -3.04 -11.03
CA GLY A 185 8.39 -4.48 -10.85
C GLY A 185 9.51 -5.29 -10.19
N ASN A 186 10.64 -4.68 -9.81
CA ASN A 186 11.65 -5.31 -8.97
C ASN A 186 11.32 -5.17 -7.47
N ILE A 187 10.20 -5.78 -7.08
CA ILE A 187 9.63 -5.74 -5.73
C ILE A 187 10.63 -6.29 -4.69
N ILE A 188 11.45 -7.27 -5.07
CA ILE A 188 12.48 -7.87 -4.21
C ILE A 188 13.55 -6.84 -3.83
N ILE A 189 14.02 -6.03 -4.80
CA ILE A 189 15.05 -5.00 -4.58
C ILE A 189 14.49 -3.91 -3.67
N LEU A 190 13.26 -3.46 -3.91
CA LEU A 190 12.57 -2.51 -3.04
C LEU A 190 12.49 -3.03 -1.59
N GLY A 191 12.13 -4.30 -1.42
CA GLY A 191 12.08 -4.96 -0.11
C GLY A 191 13.43 -4.92 0.61
N LEU A 192 14.51 -5.26 -0.08
CA LEU A 192 15.88 -5.23 0.47
C LEU A 192 16.31 -3.82 0.88
N VAL A 193 16.03 -2.81 0.04
CA VAL A 193 16.34 -1.40 0.35
C VAL A 193 15.58 -0.92 1.58
N LEU A 194 14.30 -1.28 1.70
CA LEU A 194 13.49 -0.92 2.87
C LEU A 194 14.01 -1.57 4.15
N VAL A 195 14.40 -2.85 4.10
CA VAL A 195 15.01 -3.53 5.25
C VAL A 195 16.31 -2.85 5.67
N LEU A 196 17.18 -2.51 4.73
CA LEU A 196 18.44 -1.80 4.99
C LEU A 196 18.22 -0.43 5.66
N LEU A 197 17.23 0.34 5.21
CA LEU A 197 16.90 1.64 5.80
C LEU A 197 16.45 1.52 7.26
N ILE A 198 15.70 0.47 7.61
CA ILE A 198 15.29 0.22 8.99
C ILE A 198 16.51 -0.13 9.84
N PHE A 199 17.37 -1.02 9.34
CA PHE A 199 18.60 -1.40 10.03
C PHE A 199 19.45 -0.16 10.32
N ALA A 200 19.66 0.70 9.31
CA ALA A 200 20.33 1.98 9.52
C ALA A 200 19.62 2.83 10.59
N TYR A 201 18.30 3.01 10.52
CA TYR A 201 17.55 3.83 11.48
C TYR A 201 17.57 3.31 12.93
N LEU A 202 17.58 1.99 13.12
CA LEU A 202 17.63 1.36 14.44
C LEU A 202 19.05 1.41 15.02
N PHE A 203 20.09 1.25 14.19
CA PHE A 203 21.47 1.17 14.64
C PHE A 203 22.19 2.51 14.75
N VAL A 204 21.87 3.49 13.90
CA VAL A 204 22.47 4.84 13.98
C VAL A 204 22.13 5.53 15.31
N GLY A 205 20.98 5.21 15.92
CA GLY A 205 20.62 5.71 17.26
C GLY A 205 21.42 5.08 18.41
N ARG A 206 21.98 3.88 18.24
CA ARG A 206 22.81 3.22 19.28
C ARG A 206 24.22 3.79 19.38
N ILE A 207 24.69 4.48 18.34
CA ILE A 207 26.03 5.09 18.31
C ILE A 207 26.05 6.43 19.09
N GLY A 208 24.88 7.06 19.29
CA GLY A 208 24.74 8.30 20.07
C GLY A 208 24.29 8.12 21.53
N GLU A 209 23.92 6.91 21.96
CA GLU A 209 23.54 6.60 23.35
C GLU A 209 24.71 5.99 24.17
N SER A 210 25.94 6.05 23.64
CA SER A 210 27.16 5.78 24.38
C SER A 210 27.95 7.07 24.56
N ILE A 211 27.52 7.89 25.53
CA ILE A 211 28.28 8.68 26.53
C ILE A 211 27.25 9.22 27.53
#